data_AF-A0A971E1K3-F1
#
_entry.id   AF-A0A971E1K3-F1
#
_cell.length_a   1.000
_cell.length_b   1.000
_cell.length_c   1.000
_cell.angle_alpha   90.00
_cell.angle_beta   90.00
_cell.angle_gamma   90.00
#
_symmetry.space_group_name_H-M   'P 1'
#
loop_
_entity.id
_entity.type
_entity.pdbx_description
1 polymer ?
#
loop_
_entity_poly.entity_id
_entity_poly.type
_entity_poly.pdbx_seq_one_letter_code
_entity_poly.pdbx_strand_id
1 'polypeptide(L)'
;MTHPRHIIVSVLAFLAFGLAGMAQSTSTRPYEGAMHTYSCNGISSGVDYEFFIASDVEGYFIYDDATTAEFDFLTSPTGSLAAGQSVASVDIRWNNGASLHIYQLYLEVTIPGGCSNRIRLEITPQVNGFDLLSENVPVTNTRSCPSTSDTDGFNALASEYDAGFTTLQFLVRRENGSRDWSFVPSLTVNPDLSLGKFIISVTGNNTGVITPDFDNRYMVYGSDNEVLVTVTIENAPGYTRDVMLQLTGQREEQTNLPDGNPANDKVTHTIEVIPLIGGMGGV
;
A
#
# COMPACT_ATOMS: atom_id res chain seq x y z
N MET A 1 38.51 5.77 -56.82
CA MET A 1 37.33 6.39 -56.19
C MET A 1 36.71 5.36 -55.27
N THR A 2 37.05 5.45 -54.00
CA THR A 2 36.71 4.46 -52.96
C THR A 2 36.34 5.24 -51.71
N HIS A 3 35.05 5.27 -51.37
CA HIS A 3 34.54 5.95 -50.19
C HIS A 3 34.95 5.19 -48.91
N PRO A 4 35.60 5.84 -47.92
CA PRO A 4 35.83 5.24 -46.62
C PRO A 4 34.55 5.27 -45.78
N ARG A 5 34.27 4.13 -45.16
CA ARG A 5 33.16 3.88 -44.23
C ARG A 5 33.37 4.67 -42.94
N HIS A 6 32.38 5.47 -42.54
CA HIS A 6 32.30 6.01 -41.18
C HIS A 6 31.86 4.89 -40.22
N ILE A 7 32.76 4.52 -39.31
CA ILE A 7 32.45 3.73 -38.13
C ILE A 7 31.93 4.73 -37.09
N ILE A 8 30.63 4.69 -36.81
CA ILE A 8 30.06 5.35 -35.63
C ILE A 8 30.11 4.32 -34.50
N VAL A 9 31.05 4.54 -33.58
CA VAL A 9 31.10 3.90 -32.28
C VAL A 9 30.01 4.56 -31.42
N SER A 10 28.89 3.89 -31.22
CA SER A 10 27.88 4.29 -30.24
C SER A 10 28.18 3.60 -28.91
N VAL A 11 28.81 4.36 -28.01
CA VAL A 11 29.04 4.04 -26.60
C VAL A 11 28.04 4.84 -25.75
N LEU A 12 27.57 4.21 -24.68
CA LEU A 12 26.70 4.73 -23.60
C LEU A 12 25.19 4.87 -23.88
N ALA A 13 24.41 3.93 -23.32
CA ALA A 13 23.36 4.23 -22.34
C ALA A 13 22.92 2.93 -21.64
N PHE A 14 23.63 2.57 -20.57
CA PHE A 14 23.04 1.78 -19.49
C PHE A 14 22.02 2.70 -18.80
N LEU A 15 20.74 2.56 -19.15
CA LEU A 15 19.64 3.12 -18.38
C LEU A 15 18.79 1.95 -17.92
N ALA A 16 19.07 1.57 -16.67
CA ALA A 16 18.20 0.76 -15.85
C ALA A 16 16.82 1.43 -15.80
N PHE A 17 15.87 0.88 -16.54
CA PHE A 17 14.47 0.93 -16.14
C PHE A 17 14.14 -0.44 -15.56
N GLY A 18 14.60 -0.63 -14.33
CA GLY A 18 13.88 -1.47 -13.39
C GLY A 18 12.52 -0.80 -13.19
N LEU A 19 11.55 -1.19 -14.01
CA LEU A 19 10.16 -1.05 -13.61
C LEU A 19 10.06 -1.84 -12.31
N ALA A 20 9.88 -1.13 -11.20
CA ALA A 20 9.37 -1.69 -9.98
C ALA A 20 8.06 -2.37 -10.33
N GLY A 21 8.14 -3.66 -10.66
CA GLY A 21 7.00 -4.54 -10.57
C GLY A 21 6.61 -4.51 -9.11
N MET A 22 5.53 -3.81 -8.79
CA MET A 22 4.80 -3.98 -7.54
C MET A 22 4.74 -5.49 -7.30
N ALA A 23 5.48 -5.99 -6.31
CA ALA A 23 5.72 -7.41 -6.17
C ALA A 23 4.43 -8.09 -5.70
N GLN A 24 3.55 -8.49 -6.61
CA GLN A 24 2.38 -9.29 -6.25
C GLN A 24 2.84 -10.47 -5.37
N SER A 25 2.11 -10.74 -4.29
CA SER A 25 2.37 -11.92 -3.45
C SER A 25 2.36 -13.16 -4.33
N THR A 26 3.51 -13.80 -4.51
CA THR A 26 3.63 -15.06 -5.28
C THR A 26 3.94 -16.22 -4.35
N SER A 27 3.76 -17.45 -4.82
CA SER A 27 4.08 -18.63 -4.01
C SER A 27 5.57 -18.72 -3.62
N THR A 28 6.48 -18.20 -4.44
CA THR A 28 7.93 -18.18 -4.14
C THR A 28 8.39 -16.91 -3.43
N ARG A 29 7.60 -15.82 -3.49
CA ARG A 29 7.85 -14.57 -2.78
C ARG A 29 6.57 -14.09 -2.10
N PRO A 30 6.03 -14.85 -1.14
CA PRO A 30 4.77 -14.52 -0.51
C PRO A 30 4.94 -13.33 0.41
N TYR A 31 3.95 -12.46 0.50
CA TYR A 31 3.90 -11.49 1.59
C TYR A 31 3.62 -12.18 2.93
N GLU A 32 4.16 -11.65 4.01
CA GLU A 32 3.70 -12.01 5.35
C GLU A 32 2.17 -11.78 5.47
N GLY A 33 1.49 -12.66 6.17
CA GLY A 33 0.03 -12.77 6.22
C GLY A 33 -0.63 -13.44 5.00
N ALA A 34 0.07 -13.62 3.88
CA ALA A 34 -0.51 -14.25 2.69
C ALA A 34 -0.64 -15.77 2.82
N MET A 35 -1.63 -16.32 2.11
CA MET A 35 -1.86 -17.75 1.98
C MET A 35 -1.59 -18.17 0.53
N HIS A 36 -0.88 -19.29 0.37
CA HIS A 36 -0.64 -19.89 -0.94
C HIS A 36 -0.84 -21.40 -0.89
N THR A 37 -1.40 -21.95 -1.97
CA THR A 37 -1.46 -23.39 -2.21
C THR A 37 -0.23 -23.81 -2.99
N TYR A 38 0.54 -24.74 -2.42
CA TYR A 38 1.68 -25.37 -3.06
C TYR A 38 1.25 -26.75 -3.55
N SER A 39 1.50 -27.06 -4.82
CA SER A 39 1.13 -28.34 -5.39
C SER A 39 2.24 -28.91 -6.26
N CYS A 40 2.38 -30.23 -6.24
CA CYS A 40 3.26 -30.96 -7.15
C CYS A 40 2.44 -31.98 -7.92
N ASN A 41 2.57 -31.93 -9.25
CA ASN A 41 1.86 -32.81 -10.17
C ASN A 41 2.79 -33.94 -10.65
N GLY A 42 2.21 -35.00 -11.22
CA GLY A 42 2.97 -36.09 -11.83
C GLY A 42 3.54 -37.09 -10.83
N ILE A 43 3.01 -37.12 -9.61
CA ILE A 43 3.40 -38.09 -8.59
C ILE A 43 2.73 -39.43 -8.90
N SER A 44 3.46 -40.54 -8.74
CA SER A 44 2.90 -41.89 -8.88
C SER A 44 1.78 -42.13 -7.87
N SER A 45 0.68 -42.77 -8.29
CA SER A 45 -0.38 -43.16 -7.37
C SER A 45 0.05 -44.29 -6.43
N GLY A 46 -0.57 -44.38 -5.26
CA GLY A 46 -0.31 -45.43 -4.27
C GLY A 46 0.94 -45.18 -3.42
N VAL A 47 1.34 -43.92 -3.28
CA VAL A 47 2.49 -43.49 -2.47
C VAL A 47 2.03 -42.61 -1.32
N ASP A 48 2.80 -42.61 -0.24
CA ASP A 48 2.65 -41.65 0.85
C ASP A 48 3.46 -40.39 0.53
N TYR A 49 3.01 -39.24 1.00
CA TYR A 49 3.72 -37.97 0.84
C TYR A 49 3.76 -37.17 2.13
N GLU A 50 4.78 -36.32 2.23
CA GLU A 50 4.97 -35.37 3.32
C GLU A 50 5.53 -34.05 2.77
N PHE A 51 4.87 -32.95 3.12
CA PHE A 51 5.42 -31.61 2.99
C PHE A 51 6.10 -31.22 4.30
N PHE A 52 7.29 -30.65 4.19
CA PHE A 52 8.00 -30.07 5.33
C PHE A 52 8.84 -28.88 4.88
N ILE A 53 9.20 -28.02 5.83
CA ILE A 53 10.00 -26.82 5.57
C ILE A 53 11.36 -26.99 6.24
N ALA A 54 12.43 -26.61 5.55
CA ALA A 54 13.79 -26.60 6.09
C ALA A 54 14.48 -25.24 5.89
N SER A 55 15.49 -24.96 6.70
CA SER A 55 16.32 -23.75 6.59
C SER A 55 17.47 -23.89 5.60
N ASP A 56 17.80 -25.11 5.19
CA ASP A 56 18.93 -25.44 4.34
C ASP A 56 18.51 -26.17 3.04
N VAL A 57 19.34 -26.02 2.02
CA VAL A 57 19.10 -26.59 0.68
C VAL A 57 19.28 -28.10 0.63
N GLU A 58 19.85 -28.72 1.67
CA GLU A 58 19.97 -30.15 1.84
C GLU A 58 18.81 -30.76 2.64
N GLY A 59 18.00 -29.94 3.32
CA GLY A 59 16.83 -30.37 4.07
C GLY A 59 17.15 -31.12 5.37
N TYR A 60 18.30 -30.82 6.00
CA TYR A 60 18.69 -31.45 7.26
C TYR A 60 18.14 -30.71 8.49
N PHE A 61 17.88 -29.40 8.36
CA PHE A 61 17.42 -28.55 9.45
C PHE A 61 15.96 -28.18 9.22
N ILE A 62 15.07 -29.09 9.62
CA ILE A 62 13.62 -28.92 9.50
C ILE A 62 13.16 -27.82 10.46
N TYR A 63 12.43 -26.84 9.94
CA TYR A 63 11.70 -25.88 10.75
C TYR A 63 10.45 -26.54 11.33
N ASP A 64 10.36 -26.53 12.65
CA ASP A 64 9.14 -26.89 13.36
C ASP A 64 8.31 -25.62 13.57
N ASP A 65 7.13 -25.59 12.94
CA ASP A 65 6.11 -24.54 13.09
C ASP A 65 5.88 -24.20 14.57
N ALA A 66 5.82 -25.22 15.44
CA ALA A 66 5.53 -25.06 16.87
C ALA A 66 6.55 -24.18 17.62
N THR A 67 7.73 -23.96 17.05
CA THR A 67 8.83 -23.22 17.70
C THR A 67 8.99 -21.80 17.17
N THR A 68 8.67 -21.54 15.90
CA THR A 68 8.92 -20.23 15.26
C THR A 68 7.63 -19.45 15.03
N ALA A 69 6.49 -20.12 14.82
CA ALA A 69 5.22 -19.51 14.43
C ALA A 69 5.30 -18.61 13.18
N GLU A 70 6.33 -18.79 12.34
CA GLU A 70 6.59 -17.99 11.13
C GLU A 70 5.78 -18.47 9.91
N PHE A 71 5.19 -19.66 9.97
CA PHE A 71 4.28 -20.17 8.95
C PHE A 71 3.30 -21.16 9.56
N ASP A 72 2.11 -21.31 8.98
CA ASP A 72 1.13 -22.31 9.40
C ASP A 72 0.81 -23.26 8.22
N PHE A 73 0.86 -24.57 8.46
CA PHE A 73 0.21 -25.53 7.57
C PHE A 73 -1.31 -25.54 7.82
N LEU A 74 -2.09 -25.05 6.85
CA LEU A 74 -3.55 -24.92 6.98
C LEU A 74 -4.31 -26.18 6.56
N THR A 75 -3.66 -27.02 5.77
CA THR A 75 -4.11 -28.37 5.42
C THR A 75 -3.10 -29.37 5.93
N SER A 76 -3.50 -30.64 6.07
CA SER A 76 -2.57 -31.69 6.50
C SER A 76 -1.35 -31.76 5.56
N PRO A 77 -0.12 -31.63 6.08
CA PRO A 77 1.09 -31.71 5.25
C PRO A 77 1.43 -33.15 4.84
N THR A 78 0.77 -34.15 5.42
CA THR A 78 0.99 -35.56 5.11
C THR A 78 -0.25 -36.20 4.50
N GLY A 79 -0.06 -37.26 3.71
CA GLY A 79 -1.18 -38.00 3.14
C GLY A 79 -0.74 -39.17 2.26
N SER A 80 -1.71 -39.78 1.60
CA SER A 80 -1.50 -40.85 0.63
C SER A 80 -2.26 -40.55 -0.65
N LEU A 81 -1.62 -40.79 -1.80
CA LEU A 81 -2.28 -40.64 -3.10
C LEU A 81 -3.00 -41.93 -3.47
N ALA A 82 -4.34 -41.89 -3.55
CA ALA A 82 -5.13 -43.02 -3.98
C ALA A 82 -4.92 -43.35 -5.47
N ALA A 83 -5.42 -44.50 -5.90
CA ALA A 83 -5.40 -44.89 -7.31
C ALA A 83 -6.08 -43.82 -8.18
N GLY A 84 -5.38 -43.37 -9.24
CA GLY A 84 -5.85 -42.32 -10.15
C GLY A 84 -5.58 -40.89 -9.69
N GLN A 85 -4.99 -40.67 -8.50
CA GLN A 85 -4.49 -39.37 -8.07
C GLN A 85 -3.00 -39.22 -8.37
N SER A 86 -2.59 -38.02 -8.74
CA SER A 86 -1.21 -37.70 -9.10
C SER A 86 -0.76 -36.31 -8.65
N VAL A 87 -1.49 -35.71 -7.72
CA VAL A 87 -1.27 -34.35 -7.23
C VAL A 87 -1.32 -34.37 -5.71
N ALA A 88 -0.24 -33.90 -5.08
CA ALA A 88 -0.22 -33.58 -3.66
C ALA A 88 -0.21 -32.07 -3.52
N SER A 89 -0.96 -31.54 -2.55
CA SER A 89 -1.04 -30.10 -2.30
C SER A 89 -1.09 -29.80 -0.81
N VAL A 90 -0.57 -28.63 -0.45
CA VAL A 90 -0.63 -28.10 0.90
C VAL A 90 -0.88 -26.59 0.86
N ASP A 91 -1.75 -26.11 1.73
CA ASP A 91 -1.97 -24.68 1.96
C ASP A 91 -1.09 -24.21 3.10
N ILE A 92 -0.32 -23.14 2.86
CA ILE A 92 0.58 -22.54 3.84
C ILE A 92 0.24 -21.07 3.99
N ARG A 93 0.11 -20.61 5.24
CA ARG A 93 0.13 -19.18 5.60
C ARG A 93 1.53 -18.79 6.01
N TRP A 94 2.02 -17.67 5.51
CA TRP A 94 3.27 -17.07 5.98
C TRP A 94 2.93 -16.03 7.04
N ASN A 95 3.51 -16.13 8.23
CA ASN A 95 3.19 -15.24 9.36
C ASN A 95 4.22 -14.10 9.47
N ASN A 96 3.98 -13.18 10.40
CA ASN A 96 4.92 -12.09 10.67
C ASN A 96 6.27 -12.64 11.16
N GLY A 97 7.37 -12.11 10.64
CA GLY A 97 8.73 -12.59 10.92
C GLY A 97 9.24 -13.56 9.85
N ALA A 98 8.37 -14.11 9.00
CA ALA A 98 8.80 -15.04 7.95
C ALA A 98 9.79 -14.39 6.96
N SER A 99 9.68 -13.09 6.71
CA SER A 99 10.58 -12.37 5.81
C SER A 99 12.03 -12.29 6.30
N LEU A 100 12.31 -12.70 7.54
CA LEU A 100 13.66 -12.75 8.11
C LEU A 100 14.47 -13.97 7.64
N HIS A 101 13.81 -14.95 7.00
CA HIS A 101 14.41 -16.21 6.60
C HIS A 101 14.15 -16.57 5.14
N ILE A 102 14.93 -17.52 4.64
CA ILE A 102 14.68 -18.22 3.38
C ILE A 102 14.26 -19.63 3.73
N TYR A 103 13.16 -20.08 3.16
CA TYR A 103 12.61 -21.40 3.42
C TYR A 103 12.79 -22.31 2.21
N GLN A 104 13.04 -23.57 2.49
CA GLN A 104 13.05 -24.63 1.50
C GLN A 104 11.84 -25.52 1.77
N LEU A 105 10.77 -25.34 0.98
CA LEU A 105 9.60 -26.20 1.04
C LEU A 105 9.89 -27.48 0.28
N TYR A 106 9.89 -28.61 0.98
CA TYR A 106 10.05 -29.93 0.41
C TYR A 106 8.71 -30.64 0.23
N LEU A 107 8.67 -31.48 -0.79
CA LEU A 107 7.76 -32.59 -0.88
C LEU A 107 8.60 -33.87 -0.95
N GLU A 108 8.43 -34.74 0.03
CA GLU A 108 8.95 -36.11 -0.01
C GLU A 108 7.83 -37.09 -0.32
N VAL A 109 8.11 -38.05 -1.19
CA VAL A 109 7.18 -39.13 -1.55
C VAL A 109 7.83 -40.47 -1.30
N THR A 110 7.09 -41.39 -0.69
CA THR A 110 7.58 -42.70 -0.27
C THR A 110 6.70 -43.81 -0.83
N ILE A 111 7.31 -44.74 -1.55
CA ILE A 111 6.60 -45.91 -2.08
C ILE A 111 6.42 -46.98 -1.00
N PRO A 112 5.41 -47.86 -1.12
CA PRO A 112 5.33 -49.08 -0.32
C PRO A 112 6.64 -49.89 -0.47
N GLY A 113 7.40 -50.02 0.62
CA GLY A 113 8.75 -50.60 0.63
C GLY A 113 9.86 -49.65 1.10
N GLY A 114 9.55 -48.36 1.28
CA GLY A 114 10.39 -47.40 2.00
C GLY A 114 11.41 -46.63 1.15
N CYS A 115 11.41 -46.79 -0.18
CA CYS A 115 12.19 -45.90 -1.03
C CYS A 115 11.50 -44.54 -1.14
N SER A 116 12.24 -43.46 -0.89
CA SER A 116 11.73 -42.10 -1.01
C SER A 116 12.47 -41.29 -2.07
N ASN A 117 11.79 -40.26 -2.58
CA ASN A 117 12.35 -39.22 -3.42
C ASN A 117 11.77 -37.86 -3.00
N ARG A 118 12.53 -36.79 -3.20
CA ARG A 118 12.11 -35.44 -2.77
C ARG A 118 12.38 -34.38 -3.82
N ILE A 119 11.52 -33.37 -3.86
CA ILE A 119 11.71 -32.13 -4.62
C ILE A 119 11.59 -30.95 -3.65
N ARG A 120 12.20 -29.81 -4.00
CA ARG A 120 12.11 -28.59 -3.20
C ARG A 120 11.75 -27.36 -4.01
N LEU A 121 11.20 -26.38 -3.32
CA LEU A 121 10.96 -25.04 -3.79
C LEU A 121 11.55 -24.05 -2.77
N GLU A 122 12.40 -23.13 -3.24
CA GLU A 122 12.85 -22.01 -2.43
C GLU A 122 11.75 -20.96 -2.32
N ILE A 123 11.52 -20.49 -1.11
CA ILE A 123 10.52 -19.49 -0.79
C ILE A 123 11.20 -18.38 0.02
N THR A 124 11.06 -17.15 -0.46
CA THR A 124 11.61 -15.95 0.19
C THR A 124 10.45 -15.03 0.53
N PRO A 125 9.80 -15.21 1.70
CA PRO A 125 8.74 -14.31 2.11
C PRO A 125 9.23 -12.87 2.15
N GLN A 126 8.34 -11.95 1.87
CA GLN A 126 8.60 -10.53 1.86
C GLN A 126 7.76 -9.90 2.96
N VAL A 127 8.30 -8.88 3.63
CA VAL A 127 7.48 -8.04 4.50
C VAL A 127 6.27 -7.60 3.67
N ASN A 128 5.07 -7.82 4.21
CA ASN A 128 3.85 -7.40 3.53
C ASN A 128 3.91 -5.90 3.27
N GLY A 129 3.54 -5.47 2.07
CA GLY A 129 3.53 -4.06 1.73
C GLY A 129 2.21 -3.41 2.11
N PHE A 130 1.93 -3.21 3.40
CA PHE A 130 0.86 -2.26 3.78
C PHE A 130 1.34 -0.86 3.39
N ASP A 131 0.57 -0.15 2.57
CA ASP A 131 0.95 1.18 2.09
C ASP A 131 -0.28 2.08 2.03
N LEU A 132 -0.15 3.34 2.45
CA LEU A 132 -1.22 4.33 2.36
C LEU A 132 -0.89 5.44 1.37
N LEU A 133 -1.48 5.35 0.19
CA LEU A 133 -1.38 6.36 -0.83
C LEU A 133 -2.33 7.54 -0.52
N SER A 134 -1.81 8.76 -0.57
CA SER A 134 -2.62 9.99 -0.56
C SER A 134 -2.75 10.61 -1.95
N GLU A 135 -3.97 10.93 -2.39
CA GLU A 135 -4.26 11.51 -3.71
C GLU A 135 -5.21 12.72 -3.64
N ASN A 136 -5.14 13.59 -4.64
CA ASN A 136 -6.12 14.66 -4.82
C ASN A 136 -7.46 14.08 -5.28
N VAL A 137 -8.56 14.77 -5.04
CA VAL A 137 -9.86 14.43 -5.63
C VAL A 137 -10.36 15.58 -6.51
N PRO A 138 -10.47 15.40 -7.84
CA PRO A 138 -9.98 14.25 -8.62
C PRO A 138 -8.44 14.21 -8.71
N VAL A 139 -7.85 13.01 -8.90
CA VAL A 139 -6.38 12.77 -8.86
C VAL A 139 -5.60 13.67 -9.80
N THR A 140 -6.14 13.93 -10.98
CA THR A 140 -5.51 14.77 -12.01
C THR A 140 -5.56 16.26 -11.67
N ASN A 141 -6.38 16.66 -10.71
CA ASN A 141 -6.59 18.05 -10.36
C ASN A 141 -5.80 18.44 -9.11
N THR A 142 -4.62 19.02 -9.34
CA THR A 142 -3.75 19.49 -8.28
C THR A 142 -3.95 20.97 -7.97
N ARG A 143 -4.89 21.65 -8.64
CA ARG A 143 -5.12 23.09 -8.49
C ARG A 143 -6.60 23.45 -8.52
N SER A 144 -6.99 24.50 -7.80
CA SER A 144 -8.35 25.03 -7.83
C SER A 144 -8.37 26.53 -7.60
N CYS A 145 -9.42 27.18 -8.10
CA CYS A 145 -9.73 28.53 -7.65
C CYS A 145 -10.35 28.47 -6.24
N PRO A 146 -10.12 29.49 -5.40
CA PRO A 146 -10.80 29.64 -4.12
C PRO A 146 -12.33 29.62 -4.28
N SER A 147 -13.02 28.87 -3.42
CA SER A 147 -14.48 28.95 -3.33
C SER A 147 -14.86 30.28 -2.67
N THR A 148 -15.61 31.13 -3.37
CA THR A 148 -16.09 32.39 -2.80
C THR A 148 -17.30 32.14 -1.89
N SER A 149 -17.37 32.84 -0.76
CA SER A 149 -18.56 32.90 0.11
C SER A 149 -19.73 33.58 -0.64
N ASP A 150 -20.83 32.86 -0.86
CA ASP A 150 -22.08 33.44 -1.40
C ASP A 150 -22.78 34.37 -0.41
N THR A 151 -22.43 34.27 0.88
CA THR A 151 -23.05 35.02 1.97
C THR A 151 -22.74 36.51 1.94
N ASP A 152 -21.65 36.90 1.31
CA ASP A 152 -21.14 38.28 1.34
C ASP A 152 -21.45 39.08 0.08
N GLY A 153 -22.49 38.66 -0.68
CA GLY A 153 -23.00 39.33 -1.88
C GLY A 153 -22.66 40.81 -1.92
N PHE A 154 -21.57 41.15 -2.62
CA PHE A 154 -20.80 42.39 -2.55
C PHE A 154 -21.31 43.43 -1.53
N ASN A 155 -20.93 43.31 -0.26
CA ASN A 155 -21.27 44.31 0.76
C ASN A 155 -20.21 45.42 0.86
N ALA A 156 -20.42 46.51 0.11
CA ALA A 156 -19.50 47.67 0.08
C ALA A 156 -19.36 48.43 1.41
N LEU A 157 -20.10 48.04 2.46
CA LEU A 157 -20.08 48.65 3.80
C LEU A 157 -19.50 47.72 4.88
N ALA A 158 -19.10 46.49 4.54
CA ALA A 158 -18.45 45.60 5.49
C ALA A 158 -17.07 46.17 5.86
N SER A 159 -16.80 46.30 7.17
CA SER A 159 -15.51 46.77 7.68
C SER A 159 -14.38 45.76 7.48
N GLU A 160 -14.73 44.49 7.24
CA GLU A 160 -13.81 43.37 7.02
C GLU A 160 -14.37 42.54 5.86
N TYR A 161 -13.53 42.22 4.87
CA TYR A 161 -13.87 41.35 3.75
C TYR A 161 -13.70 39.89 4.16
N ASP A 162 -14.77 39.09 4.17
CA ASP A 162 -14.68 37.65 4.38
C ASP A 162 -14.44 36.94 3.05
N ALA A 163 -13.21 36.43 2.88
CA ALA A 163 -12.83 35.69 1.68
C ALA A 163 -13.48 34.30 1.60
N GLY A 164 -14.14 33.85 2.68
CA GLY A 164 -14.76 32.55 2.80
C GLY A 164 -13.76 31.41 2.92
N PHE A 165 -14.25 30.21 2.65
CA PHE A 165 -13.54 28.96 2.84
C PHE A 165 -13.54 28.13 1.56
N THR A 166 -12.40 27.52 1.25
CA THR A 166 -12.30 26.50 0.20
C THR A 166 -12.30 25.11 0.84
N THR A 167 -13.22 24.26 0.40
CA THR A 167 -13.25 22.85 0.77
C THR A 167 -12.46 22.03 -0.25
N LEU A 168 -11.54 21.22 0.25
CA LEU A 168 -10.77 20.26 -0.55
C LEU A 168 -11.05 18.84 -0.08
N GLN A 169 -10.92 17.89 -0.99
CA GLN A 169 -11.03 16.48 -0.70
C GLN A 169 -9.78 15.75 -1.17
N PHE A 170 -9.30 14.85 -0.31
CA PHE A 170 -8.17 13.97 -0.58
C PHE A 170 -8.62 12.52 -0.39
N LEU A 171 -8.16 11.65 -1.27
CA LEU A 171 -8.37 10.21 -1.15
C LEU A 171 -7.17 9.61 -0.41
N VAL A 172 -7.42 8.83 0.63
CA VAL A 172 -6.41 7.97 1.26
C VAL A 172 -6.77 6.54 0.90
N ARG A 173 -5.91 5.86 0.17
CA ARG A 173 -6.12 4.50 -0.31
C ARG A 173 -5.09 3.56 0.29
N ARG A 174 -5.58 2.47 0.85
CA ARG A 174 -4.76 1.33 1.23
C ARG A 174 -4.34 0.55 -0.01
N GLU A 175 -3.05 0.36 -0.19
CA GLU A 175 -2.48 -0.59 -1.14
C GLU A 175 -2.01 -1.84 -0.38
N ASN A 176 -2.50 -3.00 -0.83
CA ASN A 176 -2.34 -4.31 -0.17
C ASN A 176 -2.83 -4.34 1.28
N GLY A 177 -2.66 -5.49 1.96
CA GLY A 177 -3.32 -5.74 3.23
C GLY A 177 -4.83 -5.97 3.07
N SER A 178 -5.45 -6.51 4.12
CA SER A 178 -6.89 -6.84 4.11
C SER A 178 -7.56 -6.65 5.46
N ARG A 179 -6.83 -6.15 6.47
CA ARG A 179 -7.31 -6.03 7.84
C ARG A 179 -7.71 -4.60 8.17
N ASP A 180 -8.06 -4.31 9.42
CA ASP A 180 -8.29 -2.92 9.79
C ASP A 180 -6.96 -2.15 9.68
N TRP A 181 -7.02 -0.84 9.50
CA TRP A 181 -5.82 -0.02 9.34
C TRP A 181 -6.04 1.35 9.95
N SER A 182 -4.97 2.05 10.30
CA SER A 182 -5.09 3.38 10.87
C SER A 182 -4.00 4.33 10.40
N PHE A 183 -4.29 5.63 10.56
CA PHE A 183 -3.39 6.72 10.24
C PHE A 183 -3.75 7.98 11.04
N VAL A 184 -2.81 8.92 11.11
CA VAL A 184 -2.99 10.25 11.69
C VAL A 184 -2.77 11.28 10.58
N PRO A 185 -3.82 11.97 10.11
CA PRO A 185 -3.68 13.02 9.11
C PRO A 185 -3.17 14.33 9.72
N SER A 186 -2.29 14.99 9.00
CA SER A 186 -1.76 16.32 9.31
C SER A 186 -1.92 17.25 8.11
N LEU A 187 -2.32 18.48 8.38
CA LEU A 187 -2.62 19.48 7.35
C LEU A 187 -1.69 20.68 7.50
N THR A 188 -0.92 20.98 6.46
CA THR A 188 -0.09 22.19 6.40
C THR A 188 -0.49 23.06 5.22
N VAL A 189 -0.25 24.36 5.35
CA VAL A 189 -0.57 25.35 4.30
C VAL A 189 0.60 26.32 4.17
N ASN A 190 1.02 26.60 2.94
CA ASN A 190 2.12 27.51 2.63
C ASN A 190 1.67 28.58 1.62
N PRO A 191 1.89 29.89 1.89
CA PRO A 191 2.39 30.46 3.14
C PRO A 191 1.41 30.22 4.30
N ASP A 192 1.94 29.90 5.48
CA ASP A 192 1.12 29.85 6.70
C ASP A 192 0.87 31.28 7.19
N LEU A 193 -0.36 31.75 7.02
CA LEU A 193 -0.80 33.08 7.46
C LEU A 193 -1.54 33.01 8.80
N SER A 194 -1.49 31.87 9.50
CA SER A 194 -2.23 31.62 10.76
C SER A 194 -3.75 31.78 10.63
N LEU A 195 -4.28 31.51 9.44
CA LEU A 195 -5.72 31.45 9.14
C LEU A 195 -6.28 30.06 9.41
N GLY A 196 -7.61 29.92 9.46
CA GLY A 196 -8.32 28.68 9.72
C GLY A 196 -7.98 27.56 8.72
N LYS A 197 -7.57 26.40 9.24
CA LYS A 197 -7.37 25.16 8.48
C LYS A 197 -7.87 23.98 9.31
N PHE A 198 -8.79 23.19 8.77
CA PHE A 198 -9.48 22.15 9.51
C PHE A 198 -9.66 20.89 8.69
N ILE A 199 -9.49 19.73 9.32
CA ILE A 199 -10.00 18.46 8.80
C ILE A 199 -11.44 18.36 9.29
N ILE A 200 -12.40 18.32 8.36
CA ILE A 200 -13.83 18.28 8.67
C ILE A 200 -14.28 16.85 8.95
N SER A 201 -13.87 15.91 8.10
CA SER A 201 -14.29 14.52 8.22
C SER A 201 -13.33 13.59 7.52
N VAL A 202 -13.31 12.35 8.01
CA VAL A 202 -12.76 11.19 7.32
C VAL A 202 -13.93 10.24 7.11
N THR A 203 -14.20 9.86 5.86
CA THR A 203 -15.38 9.05 5.51
C THR A 203 -14.96 7.81 4.75
N GLY A 204 -15.24 6.62 5.28
CA GLY A 204 -15.12 5.36 4.55
C GLY A 204 -16.33 5.12 3.66
N ASN A 205 -16.12 4.49 2.51
CA ASN A 205 -17.19 4.24 1.53
C ASN A 205 -18.30 3.34 2.10
N ASN A 206 -17.93 2.34 2.89
CA ASN A 206 -18.86 1.40 3.52
C ASN A 206 -19.21 1.80 4.96
N THR A 207 -18.26 2.38 5.69
CA THR A 207 -18.41 2.65 7.14
C THR A 207 -18.95 4.04 7.46
N GLY A 208 -18.98 4.95 6.48
CA GLY A 208 -19.42 6.32 6.68
C GLY A 208 -18.40 7.15 7.45
N VAL A 209 -18.87 8.11 8.26
CA VAL A 209 -17.99 9.02 9.00
C VAL A 209 -17.23 8.27 10.10
N ILE A 210 -15.91 8.39 10.08
CA ILE A 210 -14.98 7.78 11.04
C ILE A 210 -14.54 8.86 12.03
N THR A 211 -14.71 8.58 13.32
CA THR A 211 -14.30 9.47 14.40
C THR A 211 -12.88 9.12 14.85
N PRO A 212 -11.99 10.10 15.04
CA PRO A 212 -10.65 9.83 15.55
C PRO A 212 -10.68 9.44 17.04
N ASP A 213 -9.62 8.76 17.48
CA ASP A 213 -9.33 8.58 18.90
C ASP A 213 -8.69 9.84 19.54
N PHE A 214 -8.25 9.71 20.79
CA PHE A 214 -7.66 10.83 21.55
C PHE A 214 -6.32 11.31 21.00
N ASP A 215 -5.63 10.50 20.18
CA ASP A 215 -4.36 10.83 19.52
C ASP A 215 -4.59 11.37 18.09
N ASN A 216 -5.84 11.69 17.73
CA ASN A 216 -6.27 12.05 16.37
C ASN A 216 -6.03 10.94 15.33
N ARG A 217 -5.94 9.68 15.76
CA ARG A 217 -5.79 8.53 14.86
C ARG A 217 -7.15 8.06 14.41
N TYR A 218 -7.29 7.83 13.11
CA TYR A 218 -8.49 7.28 12.50
C TYR A 218 -8.30 5.80 12.27
N MET A 219 -9.16 4.98 12.85
CA MET A 219 -9.20 3.54 12.64
C MET A 219 -10.23 3.22 11.55
N VAL A 220 -9.77 2.61 10.46
CA VAL A 220 -10.56 2.25 9.28
C VAL A 220 -10.75 0.74 9.27
N TYR A 221 -11.99 0.29 9.12
CA TYR A 221 -12.27 -1.13 9.01
C TYR A 221 -11.75 -1.69 7.70
N GLY A 222 -11.26 -2.93 7.71
CA GLY A 222 -10.66 -3.57 6.53
C GLY A 222 -11.60 -3.76 5.33
N SER A 223 -12.91 -3.57 5.52
CA SER A 223 -13.91 -3.48 4.46
C SER A 223 -13.77 -2.23 3.60
N ASP A 224 -13.17 -1.16 4.12
CA ASP A 224 -12.86 0.06 3.39
C ASP A 224 -11.39 0.07 2.97
N ASN A 225 -11.17 -0.06 1.65
CA ASN A 225 -9.83 0.10 1.05
C ASN A 225 -9.46 1.57 0.86
N GLU A 226 -10.42 2.47 0.95
CA GLU A 226 -10.23 3.90 0.70
C GLU A 226 -11.13 4.72 1.61
N VAL A 227 -10.62 5.88 2.01
CA VAL A 227 -11.37 6.88 2.77
C VAL A 227 -11.17 8.27 2.16
N LEU A 228 -12.20 9.09 2.27
CA LEU A 228 -12.19 10.48 1.83
C LEU A 228 -11.92 11.39 3.01
N VAL A 229 -10.80 12.11 2.95
CA VAL A 229 -10.45 13.15 3.92
C VAL A 229 -10.91 14.49 3.37
N THR A 230 -11.93 15.08 4.00
CA THR A 230 -12.44 16.40 3.63
C THR A 230 -11.83 17.45 4.54
N VAL A 231 -11.22 18.48 3.95
CA VAL A 231 -10.60 19.59 4.68
C VAL A 231 -11.19 20.91 4.24
N THR A 232 -10.99 21.94 5.04
CA THR A 232 -11.37 23.30 4.70
C THR A 232 -10.29 24.30 5.11
N ILE A 233 -10.01 25.23 4.19
CA ILE A 233 -8.97 26.23 4.27
C ILE A 233 -9.61 27.61 4.12
N GLU A 234 -9.36 28.50 5.07
CA GLU A 234 -9.75 29.90 4.96
C GLU A 234 -8.98 30.58 3.83
N ASN A 235 -9.70 31.30 2.98
CA ASN A 235 -9.15 31.93 1.80
C ASN A 235 -8.34 33.18 2.16
N ALA A 236 -7.28 33.44 1.39
CA ALA A 236 -6.39 34.57 1.62
C ALA A 236 -6.20 35.39 0.34
N PRO A 237 -6.83 36.58 0.22
CA PRO A 237 -6.64 37.45 -0.93
C PRO A 237 -5.19 37.87 -1.13
N GLY A 238 -4.73 37.86 -2.37
CA GLY A 238 -3.36 38.20 -2.75
C GLY A 238 -2.34 37.06 -2.61
N TYR A 239 -2.75 35.88 -2.14
CA TYR A 239 -1.84 34.73 -1.95
C TYR A 239 -2.31 33.49 -2.72
N THR A 240 -1.37 32.86 -3.43
CA THR A 240 -1.48 31.44 -3.79
C THR A 240 -1.15 30.60 -2.57
N ARG A 241 -1.88 29.51 -2.33
CA ARG A 241 -1.80 28.70 -1.11
C ARG A 241 -1.63 27.23 -1.46
N ASP A 242 -0.48 26.65 -1.14
CA ASP A 242 -0.24 25.21 -1.25
C ASP A 242 -0.71 24.51 0.02
N VAL A 243 -1.68 23.62 -0.11
CA VAL A 243 -2.28 22.83 0.96
C VAL A 243 -1.74 21.42 0.86
N MET A 244 -1.06 20.94 1.90
CA MET A 244 -0.53 19.58 1.94
C MET A 244 -1.25 18.77 3.01
N LEU A 245 -1.84 17.65 2.59
CA LEU A 245 -2.22 16.57 3.50
C LEU A 245 -1.04 15.60 3.60
N GLN A 246 -0.64 15.28 4.83
CA GLN A 246 0.38 14.28 5.12
C GLN A 246 -0.17 13.26 6.11
N LEU A 247 0.06 11.99 5.86
CA LEU A 247 -0.27 10.90 6.77
C LEU A 247 0.95 10.55 7.64
N THR A 248 0.66 10.14 8.86
CA THR A 248 1.67 9.69 9.83
C THR A 248 1.11 8.57 10.69
N GLY A 249 1.99 7.80 11.34
CA GLY A 249 1.59 6.75 12.28
C GLY A 249 0.76 5.64 11.63
N GLN A 250 0.94 5.42 10.34
CA GLN A 250 0.23 4.45 9.53
C GLN A 250 0.52 3.03 10.02
N ARG A 251 -0.50 2.19 10.10
CA ARG A 251 -0.35 0.77 10.42
C ARG A 251 -1.52 -0.04 9.91
N GLU A 252 -1.26 -1.27 9.50
CA GLU A 252 -2.30 -2.30 9.47
C GLU A 252 -2.52 -2.78 10.92
N GLU A 253 -3.75 -2.69 11.40
CA GLU A 253 -4.13 -3.21 12.70
C GLU A 253 -3.98 -4.75 12.70
N GLN A 254 -3.82 -5.35 13.88
CA GLN A 254 -3.56 -6.79 14.08
C GLN A 254 -2.19 -7.33 13.63
N THR A 255 -1.63 -6.86 12.51
CA THR A 255 -0.29 -7.29 12.03
C THR A 255 0.80 -6.30 12.43
N ASN A 256 0.43 -5.05 12.77
CA ASN A 256 1.35 -3.94 13.05
C ASN A 256 2.35 -3.69 11.91
N LEU A 257 1.96 -3.98 10.68
CA LEU A 257 2.80 -3.74 9.52
C LEU A 257 2.95 -2.23 9.31
N PRO A 258 4.20 -1.73 9.18
CA PRO A 258 4.45 -0.32 8.89
C PRO A 258 4.14 -0.02 7.42
N ASP A 259 4.02 1.28 7.12
CA ASP A 259 3.88 1.79 5.76
C ASP A 259 5.08 1.43 4.87
N GLY A 260 4.78 0.95 3.67
CA GLY A 260 5.75 0.43 2.70
C GLY A 260 6.37 1.52 1.82
N ASN A 261 5.76 2.69 1.67
CA ASN A 261 6.26 3.76 0.81
C ASN A 261 5.97 5.17 1.37
N PRO A 262 6.80 5.65 2.32
CA PRO A 262 6.57 6.95 2.95
C PRO A 262 6.61 8.19 2.02
N ALA A 263 7.01 8.02 0.76
CA ALA A 263 7.03 9.09 -0.23
C ALA A 263 5.64 9.44 -0.77
N ASN A 264 4.68 8.50 -0.73
CA ASN A 264 3.33 8.66 -1.28
C ASN A 264 2.25 8.96 -0.20
N ASP A 265 2.66 8.96 1.07
CA ASP A 265 1.91 9.38 2.26
C ASP A 265 1.49 10.85 2.31
N LYS A 266 1.79 11.62 1.26
CA LYS A 266 1.51 13.05 1.22
C LYS A 266 1.07 13.48 -0.16
N VAL A 267 0.18 14.47 -0.15
CA VAL A 267 -0.35 15.08 -1.37
C VAL A 267 -0.44 16.58 -1.18
N THR A 268 -0.15 17.33 -2.24
CA THR A 268 -0.27 18.79 -2.27
C THR A 268 -1.31 19.23 -3.29
N HIS A 269 -2.11 20.20 -2.91
CA HIS A 269 -3.07 20.90 -3.75
C HIS A 269 -2.82 22.41 -3.68
N THR A 270 -2.79 23.09 -4.82
CA THR A 270 -2.62 24.55 -4.88
C THR A 270 -3.97 25.25 -5.03
N ILE A 271 -4.32 26.06 -4.05
CA ILE A 271 -5.40 27.04 -4.18
C ILE A 271 -4.80 28.30 -4.84
N GLU A 272 -5.33 28.68 -5.99
CA GLU A 272 -4.88 29.85 -6.75
C GLU A 272 -5.22 31.17 -6.05
N VAL A 273 -4.56 32.25 -6.46
CA VAL A 273 -4.72 33.58 -5.82
C VAL A 273 -6.12 34.18 -6.06
N ILE A 274 -6.75 34.70 -5.00
CA ILE A 274 -7.84 35.68 -5.15
C ILE A 274 -7.20 37.05 -5.45
N PRO A 275 -7.48 37.69 -6.59
CA PRO A 275 -6.92 39.01 -6.90
C PRO A 275 -7.37 40.09 -5.91
N LEU A 276 -6.46 41.02 -5.59
CA LEU A 276 -6.79 42.21 -4.80
C LEU A 276 -7.43 43.28 -5.69
N ILE A 277 -8.56 43.84 -5.26
CA ILE A 277 -9.21 44.97 -5.93
C ILE A 277 -9.00 46.23 -5.06
N GLY A 278 -8.23 47.18 -5.58
CA GLY A 278 -7.85 48.40 -4.83
C GLY A 278 -8.92 49.50 -4.76
N GLY A 279 -9.93 49.47 -5.63
CA GLY A 279 -11.04 50.43 -5.66
C GLY A 279 -11.60 50.68 -7.07
N MET A 280 -12.87 51.08 -7.16
CA MET A 280 -13.48 51.58 -8.41
C MET A 280 -13.47 53.11 -8.40
N GLY A 281 -12.85 53.72 -9.41
CA GLY A 281 -12.88 55.17 -9.63
C GLY A 281 -13.84 55.55 -10.77
N GLY A 282 -14.59 56.64 -10.59
CA GLY A 282 -15.30 57.32 -11.68
C GLY A 282 -14.40 58.35 -12.35
N VAL A 283 -14.52 58.50 -13.67
CA VAL A 283 -13.87 59.58 -14.44
C VAL A 283 -14.64 60.89 -14.26
#